data_AF-A0A6I5YJA7-F1
#
_entry.id   AF-A0A6I5YJA7-F1
#
_cell.length_a   1.000
_cell.length_b   1.000
_cell.length_c   1.000
_cell.angle_alpha   90.00
_cell.angle_beta   90.00
_cell.angle_gamma   90.00
#
_symmetry.space_group_name_H-M   'P 1'
#
loop_
_entity.id
_entity.type
_entity.pdbx_description
1 polymer ?
#
loop_
_entity_poly.entity_id
_entity_poly.type
_entity_poly.pdbx_seq_one_letter_code
_entity_poly.pdbx_strand_id
1 'polypeptide(L)'
;MAHAFAHGTVHEAGDDLQDALRSDPDLLRLWEGLTPLGRNEFICWVDDAKQARTRQRRIARACEEVREGKRRPCCWAGCIHRTDKVPGKWQQAVLIDGQKKG
;
A
#
# COMPACT_ATOMS: atom_id res chain seq x y z
N MET A 1 -2.95 -25.78 -0.79
CA MET A 1 -1.99 -24.84 -0.17
C MET A 1 -2.38 -23.45 -0.63
N ALA A 2 -3.04 -22.66 0.21
CA ALA A 2 -3.30 -21.26 -0.13
C ALA A 2 -1.93 -20.59 -0.23
N HIS A 3 -1.55 -20.11 -1.42
CA HIS A 3 -0.31 -19.34 -1.56
C HIS A 3 -0.41 -18.11 -0.65
N ALA A 4 0.62 -17.89 0.16
CA ALA A 4 0.74 -16.69 0.98
C ALA A 4 0.60 -15.46 0.07
N PHE A 5 -0.17 -14.47 0.51
CA PHE A 5 -0.40 -13.26 -0.27
C PHE A 5 0.91 -12.46 -0.41
N ALA A 6 1.13 -11.83 -1.56
CA ALA A 6 2.29 -11.00 -1.78
C ALA A 6 2.14 -9.66 -1.01
N HIS A 7 2.68 -9.59 0.20
CA HIS A 7 2.67 -8.37 1.03
C HIS A 7 3.80 -7.38 0.64
N GLY A 8 3.83 -6.22 1.30
CA GLY A 8 4.89 -5.22 1.19
C GLY A 8 6.12 -5.58 2.02
N THR A 9 7.07 -4.64 2.12
CA THR A 9 8.29 -4.79 2.93
C THR A 9 8.06 -4.54 4.42
N VAL A 10 7.19 -3.58 4.74
CA VAL A 10 6.87 -3.17 6.13
C VAL A 10 5.38 -3.28 6.41
N HIS A 11 4.55 -3.17 5.37
CA HIS A 11 3.10 -3.25 5.49
C HIS A 11 2.54 -4.54 4.91
N GLU A 12 1.57 -5.12 5.61
CA GLU A 12 0.75 -6.22 5.14
C GLU A 12 -0.58 -5.68 4.58
N ALA A 13 -0.99 -6.17 3.40
CA ALA A 13 -2.28 -5.80 2.84
C ALA A 13 -3.43 -6.29 3.72
N GLY A 14 -4.33 -5.38 4.10
CA GLY A 14 -5.58 -5.75 4.78
C GLY A 14 -6.50 -6.59 3.88
N ASP A 15 -7.42 -7.32 4.51
CA ASP A 15 -8.28 -8.31 3.85
C ASP A 15 -9.09 -7.70 2.69
N ASP A 16 -9.61 -6.48 2.84
CA ASP A 16 -10.39 -5.81 1.80
C ASP A 16 -9.59 -5.49 0.53
N LEU A 17 -8.30 -5.18 0.68
CA LEU A 17 -7.39 -5.03 -0.45
C LEU A 17 -7.04 -6.40 -1.06
N GLN A 18 -6.82 -7.42 -0.22
CA GLN A 18 -6.54 -8.77 -0.70
C GLN A 18 -7.73 -9.31 -1.52
N ASP A 19 -8.95 -9.15 -1.03
CA ASP A 19 -10.17 -9.58 -1.69
C ASP A 19 -10.38 -8.88 -3.03
N ALA A 20 -10.16 -7.56 -3.06
CA ALA A 20 -10.25 -6.77 -4.29
C ALA A 20 -9.24 -7.26 -5.36
N LEU A 21 -8.00 -7.53 -4.96
CA LEU A 21 -6.97 -8.03 -5.88
C LEU A 21 -7.21 -9.48 -6.30
N ARG A 22 -7.67 -10.35 -5.40
CA ARG A 22 -7.99 -11.75 -5.69
C ARG A 22 -9.24 -11.93 -6.56
N SER A 23 -10.12 -10.93 -6.62
CA SER A 23 -11.31 -10.96 -7.46
C SER A 23 -11.01 -11.00 -8.97
N ASP A 24 -9.79 -10.62 -9.36
CA ASP A 24 -9.32 -10.59 -10.74
C ASP A 24 -7.92 -11.25 -10.83
N PRO A 25 -7.81 -12.48 -11.37
CA PRO A 25 -6.54 -13.20 -11.45
C PRO A 25 -5.43 -12.48 -12.21
N ASP A 26 -5.77 -11.69 -13.24
CA ASP A 26 -4.78 -10.93 -14.00
C ASP A 26 -4.24 -9.76 -13.18
N LEU A 27 -5.13 -9.07 -12.45
CA LEU A 27 -4.74 -8.04 -11.50
C LEU A 27 -3.88 -8.62 -10.38
N LEU A 28 -4.23 -9.78 -9.82
CA LEU A 28 -3.42 -10.44 -8.80
C LEU A 28 -2.02 -10.76 -9.32
N ARG A 29 -1.91 -11.27 -10.55
CA ARG A 29 -0.60 -11.54 -11.19
C ARG A 29 0.21 -10.26 -11.39
N LEU A 30 -0.42 -9.15 -11.79
CA LEU A 30 0.25 -7.85 -11.91
C LEU A 30 0.75 -7.36 -10.53
N TRP A 31 -0.05 -7.53 -9.49
CA TRP A 31 0.31 -7.20 -8.12
C TRP A 31 1.50 -8.02 -7.60
N GLU A 32 1.49 -9.33 -7.84
CA GLU A 32 2.59 -10.23 -7.49
C GLU A 32 3.87 -9.88 -8.25
N GLY A 33 3.75 -9.40 -9.49
CA GLY A 33 4.85 -8.91 -10.31
C GLY A 33 5.47 -7.58 -9.88
N LEU A 34 4.82 -6.82 -8.98
CA LEU A 34 5.43 -5.63 -8.38
C LEU A 34 6.62 -6.02 -7.50
N THR A 35 7.54 -5.08 -7.27
CA THR A 35 8.54 -5.29 -6.22
C THR A 35 7.87 -5.29 -4.84
N PRO A 36 8.45 -5.94 -3.81
CA PRO A 36 7.94 -5.84 -2.44
C PRO A 36 7.77 -4.38 -2.00
N LEU A 37 8.66 -3.51 -2.45
CA LEU A 37 8.58 -2.08 -2.20
C LEU A 37 7.39 -1.42 -2.92
N GLY A 38 7.14 -1.74 -4.19
CA GLY A 38 5.99 -1.20 -4.93
C GLY A 38 4.67 -1.56 -4.25
N ARG A 39 4.53 -2.81 -3.80
CA ARG A 39 3.38 -3.25 -2.98
C ARG A 39 3.29 -2.47 -1.67
N ASN A 40 4.41 -2.30 -0.97
CA ASN A 40 4.48 -1.52 0.27
C ASN A 40 3.93 -0.10 0.10
N GLU A 41 4.23 0.57 -1.03
CA GLU A 41 3.73 1.91 -1.31
C GLU A 41 2.21 1.94 -1.48
N PHE A 42 1.63 0.99 -2.21
CA PHE A 42 0.17 0.88 -2.36
C PHE A 42 -0.51 0.55 -1.03
N ILE A 43 0.02 -0.41 -0.28
CA ILE A 43 -0.55 -0.81 1.02
C ILE A 43 -0.53 0.37 2.00
N CYS A 44 0.63 1.00 2.20
CA CYS A 44 0.76 2.16 3.09
C CYS A 44 -0.20 3.29 2.71
N TRP A 45 -0.37 3.54 1.42
CA TRP A 45 -1.27 4.56 0.93
C TRP A 45 -2.74 4.20 1.17
N VAL A 46 -3.14 2.94 1.01
CA VAL A 46 -4.50 2.50 1.34
C VAL A 46 -4.75 2.58 2.86
N ASP A 47 -3.77 2.17 3.68
CA ASP A 47 -3.86 2.15 5.14
C ASP A 47 -3.84 3.55 5.78
N ASP A 48 -3.19 4.52 5.14
CA ASP A 48 -3.21 5.93 5.59
C ASP A 48 -4.63 6.54 5.56
N ALA A 49 -5.59 5.92 4.87
CA ALA A 49 -6.96 6.39 4.84
C ALA A 49 -7.71 6.11 6.17
N LYS A 50 -7.86 7.14 7.00
CA LYS A 50 -8.59 7.08 8.28
C LYS A 50 -10.10 6.87 8.15
N GLN A 51 -10.69 7.15 6.98
CA GLN A 51 -12.13 7.00 6.73
C GLN A 51 -12.36 5.83 5.78
N ALA A 52 -13.31 4.96 6.12
CA ALA A 52 -13.67 3.78 5.32
C ALA A 52 -13.99 4.11 3.85
N ARG A 53 -14.77 5.18 3.60
CA ARG A 53 -15.07 5.66 2.24
C ARG A 53 -13.82 6.00 1.43
N THR A 54 -12.82 6.62 2.07
CA THR A 54 -11.56 6.97 1.41
C THR A 54 -10.71 5.74 1.18
N ARG A 55 -10.68 4.80 2.13
CA ARG A 55 -10.01 3.50 1.96
C ARG A 55 -10.54 2.76 0.74
N GLN A 56 -11.86 2.59 0.64
CA GLN A 56 -12.51 1.91 -0.50
C GLN A 56 -12.19 2.59 -1.85
N ARG A 57 -12.22 3.93 -1.89
CA ARG A 57 -11.80 4.68 -3.09
C ARG A 57 -10.33 4.45 -3.45
N ARG A 58 -9.44 4.40 -2.45
CA ARG A 58 -8.00 4.11 -2.67
C ARG A 58 -7.78 2.68 -3.14
N ILE A 59 -8.53 1.69 -2.65
CA ILE A 59 -8.47 0.30 -3.12
C ILE A 59 -8.87 0.22 -4.60
N ALA A 60 -10.00 0.82 -4.99
CA ALA A 60 -10.43 0.84 -6.38
C ALA A 60 -9.39 1.48 -7.30
N ARG A 61 -8.83 2.63 -6.89
CA ARG A 61 -7.76 3.31 -7.62
C ARG A 61 -6.45 2.51 -7.65
N ALA A 62 -6.09 1.83 -6.57
CA ALA A 62 -4.91 0.96 -6.57
C ALA A 62 -5.06 -0.16 -7.60
N CYS A 63 -6.24 -0.78 -7.70
CA CYS A 63 -6.53 -1.80 -8.70
C CYS A 63 -6.39 -1.25 -10.13
N GLU A 64 -6.96 -0.08 -10.41
CA GLU A 64 -6.83 0.62 -11.70
C GLU A 64 -5.37 0.93 -12.04
N GLU A 65 -4.64 1.56 -11.11
CA GLU A 65 -3.26 1.95 -11.31
C GLU A 65 -2.32 0.75 -11.53
N VAL A 66 -2.56 -0.37 -10.85
CA VAL A 66 -1.83 -1.62 -11.07
C VAL A 66 -2.14 -2.19 -12.46
N ARG A 67 -3.40 -2.16 -12.92
CA ARG A 67 -3.77 -2.55 -14.29
C ARG A 67 -3.08 -1.68 -15.34
N GLU A 68 -2.93 -0.39 -15.06
CA GLU A 68 -2.18 0.55 -15.91
C GLU A 68 -0.64 0.36 -15.85
N GLY A 69 -0.15 -0.59 -15.05
CA GLY A 69 1.28 -0.88 -14.92
C GLY A 69 2.04 0.09 -14.02
N LYS A 70 1.35 0.91 -13.22
CA LYS A 70 2.00 1.81 -12.27
C LYS A 70 2.63 1.00 -11.13
N ARG A 71 3.86 1.36 -10.79
CA ARG A 71 4.65 0.69 -9.74
C ARG A 71 4.47 1.30 -8.34
N ARG A 72 3.78 2.43 -8.25
CA ARG A 72 3.46 3.17 -7.01
C ARG A 72 2.18 4.00 -7.21
N PRO A 73 1.47 4.35 -6.13
CA PRO A 73 0.30 5.23 -6.24
C PRO A 73 0.65 6.59 -6.83
N CYS A 74 -0.18 7.11 -7.72
CA CYS A 74 0.02 8.46 -8.25
C CYS A 74 -0.42 9.52 -7.23
N CYS A 75 0.38 10.60 -7.15
CA CYS A 75 0.29 11.67 -6.14
C CYS A 75 0.57 11.21 -4.69
N TRP A 76 1.32 10.12 -4.51
CA TRP A 76 1.79 9.66 -3.20
C TRP A 76 3.24 10.08 -2.94
N ALA A 77 3.49 10.70 -1.78
CA ALA A 77 4.80 11.19 -1.36
C ALA A 77 5.79 10.05 -1.02
N GLY A 78 5.27 8.84 -0.80
CA GLY A 78 6.05 7.68 -0.41
C GLY A 78 5.78 7.28 1.04
N CYS A 79 5.90 5.99 1.31
CA CYS A 79 5.74 5.40 2.63
C CYS A 79 6.77 6.01 3.60
N ILE A 80 6.26 6.57 4.71
CA ILE A 80 7.07 7.16 5.77
C ILE A 80 7.70 6.11 6.69
N HIS A 81 7.21 4.86 6.66
CA HIS A 81 7.67 3.75 7.50
C HIS A 81 8.80 2.93 6.86
N ARG A 82 9.27 3.35 5.68
CA ARG A 82 10.37 2.69 4.98
C ARG A 82 11.68 2.79 5.76
N THR A 83 12.40 1.68 5.84
CA THR A 83 13.70 1.57 6.54
C THR A 83 14.90 1.65 5.59
N ASP A 84 14.67 1.56 4.28
CA ASP A 84 15.74 1.61 3.27
C ASP A 84 16.29 3.03 3.03
N LYS A 85 15.59 4.06 3.53
CA LYS A 85 16.03 5.45 3.49
C LYS A 85 15.77 6.14 4.81
N VAL A 86 16.66 7.08 5.18
CA VAL A 86 16.42 7.97 6.33
C VAL A 86 15.21 8.86 6.01
N PRO A 87 14.16 8.87 6.87
CA PRO A 87 13.01 9.73 6.65
C PRO A 87 13.41 11.21 6.66
N GLY A 88 12.84 12.01 5.77
CA GLY A 88 13.07 13.46 5.74
C GLY A 88 12.49 14.17 6.97
N LYS A 89 12.89 15.42 7.22
CA LYS A 89 12.50 16.18 8.43
C LYS A 89 10.99 16.18 8.71
N TRP A 90 10.16 16.37 7.67
CA TRP A 90 8.70 16.36 7.82
C TRP A 90 8.15 14.95 8.13
N GLN A 91 8.74 13.90 7.56
CA GLN A 91 8.33 12.52 7.80
C GLN A 91 8.65 12.11 9.23
N GLN A 92 9.82 12.51 9.74
CA GLN A 92 10.21 12.29 11.13
C GLN A 92 9.21 12.93 12.10
N ALA A 93 8.77 14.16 11.84
CA ALA A 93 7.77 14.84 12.66
C ALA A 93 6.44 14.06 12.72
N VAL A 94 5.94 13.59 11.57
CA VAL A 94 4.70 12.80 11.48
C VAL A 94 4.81 11.48 12.26
N LEU A 95 5.96 10.79 12.17
CA LEU A 95 6.19 9.54 12.90
C LEU A 95 6.15 9.74 14.42
N ILE A 96 6.73 10.83 14.93
CA ILE A 96 6.74 11.17 16.36
C ILE A 96 5.32 11.46 16.87
N ASP A 97 4.52 12.19 16.09
CA ASP A 97 3.14 12.52 16.47
C ASP A 97 2.20 11.30 16.40
N GLY A 98 2.48 10.34 15.51
CA GLY A 98 1.77 9.07 15.41
C GLY A 98 1.98 8.16 16.62
N GLN A 99 3.19 8.13 17.19
CA GLN A 99 3.52 7.32 18.37
C GLN A 99 2.83 7.80 19.66
N LYS A 100 2.38 9.06 19.71
CA LYS A 100 1.69 9.64 20.89
C LYS A 100 0.19 9.34 20.96
N LYS A 101 -0.37 8.58 20.01
CA LYS A 101 -1.78 8.18 19.98
C LYS A 101 -2.03 6.72 20.42
N GLY A 102 -1.13 6.18 21.26
CA GLY A 102 -1.31 4.91 21.97
C GLY A 102 -1.82 5.15 23.38
#